data_AF-A0AAD6X7L3-F1
#
_entry.id   AF-A0AAD6X7L3-F1
#
_cell.length_a   1.000
_cell.length_b   1.000
_cell.length_c   1.000
_cell.angle_alpha   90.00
_cell.angle_beta   90.00
_cell.angle_gamma   90.00
#
_symmetry.space_group_name_H-M   'P 1'
#
loop_
_entity.id
_entity.type
_entity.pdbx_description
1 polymer ?
#
loop_
_entity_poly.entity_id
_entity_poly.type
_entity_poly.pdbx_seq_one_letter_code
_entity_poly.pdbx_strand_id
1 'polypeptide(L)'
;MPFSSVFHRDGLLRTKEYVPSSMFSASVDWDRTAKQDTLIKVMPGPPNPDGPANPDAILITIGIVSDSNTLKLGPVGNWSTYTNDDWKKKEFSAAKYTFTIVKPKNDPVFAPDFPIAIAALKKVQNTISKTHINKWFIMQDGTEDTIRFAFNVFEKKDKSNSDTDIDIRSWPVPSECRDALEKITDTHVIRPFIVFDVDGTPIEPTEISSKLKALIQQVVILRAAQIKPPSPFKSTAKPYRPVSLRPEEVHAEEQRALKAFALPISAPGPSALPISTPGPSNLPAPPKRQASQEPEGSDPKRANTGETPAKEQEGPQKD
;
A
#
# COMPACT_ATOMS: atom_id res chain seq x y z
N MET A 1 -31.58 -3.37 -25.76
CA MET A 1 -31.29 -2.07 -26.38
C MET A 1 -29.78 -1.98 -26.59
N PRO A 2 -29.28 -1.42 -27.69
CA PRO A 2 -27.84 -1.26 -27.89
C PRO A 2 -27.24 -0.36 -26.80
N PHE A 3 -26.04 -0.68 -26.33
CA PHE A 3 -25.30 0.14 -25.36
C PHE A 3 -25.01 1.54 -25.95
N SER A 4 -25.36 2.60 -25.21
CA SER A 4 -25.07 3.98 -25.59
C SER A 4 -24.01 4.57 -24.65
N SER A 5 -22.80 4.74 -25.16
CA SER A 5 -21.67 5.28 -24.39
C SER A 5 -21.93 6.70 -23.87
N VAL A 6 -22.62 7.54 -24.66
CA VAL A 6 -22.95 8.92 -24.27
C VAL A 6 -23.91 8.95 -23.09
N PHE A 7 -25.03 8.22 -23.17
CA PHE A 7 -26.01 8.17 -22.09
C PHE A 7 -25.39 7.57 -20.81
N HIS A 8 -24.57 6.53 -20.97
CA HIS A 8 -23.85 5.91 -19.86
C HIS A 8 -22.87 6.87 -19.19
N ARG A 9 -22.07 7.61 -19.98
CA ARG A 9 -21.15 8.64 -19.47
C ARG A 9 -21.89 9.73 -18.71
N ASP A 10 -22.99 10.24 -19.27
CA ASP A 10 -23.79 11.28 -18.61
C ASP A 10 -24.39 10.78 -17.29
N GLY A 11 -24.79 9.51 -17.23
CA GLY A 11 -25.18 8.84 -15.99
C GLY A 11 -24.05 8.84 -14.97
N LEU A 12 -22.85 8.40 -15.37
CA LEU A 12 -21.67 8.34 -14.51
C LEU A 12 -21.22 9.70 -13.99
N LEU A 13 -21.23 10.75 -14.82
CA LEU A 13 -20.87 12.11 -14.42
C LEU A 13 -21.79 12.68 -13.32
N ARG A 14 -23.03 12.20 -13.22
CA ARG A 14 -23.98 12.54 -12.15
C ARG A 14 -23.76 11.75 -10.86
N THR A 15 -22.87 10.78 -10.86
CA THR A 15 -22.49 10.02 -9.66
C THR A 15 -21.24 10.60 -9.02
N LYS A 16 -21.14 10.49 -7.69
CA LYS A 16 -19.95 10.94 -6.94
C LYS A 16 -18.84 9.89 -6.97
N GLU A 17 -19.15 8.66 -7.33
CA GLU A 17 -18.22 7.53 -7.39
C GLU A 17 -17.38 7.59 -8.66
N TYR A 18 -17.87 8.21 -9.74
CA TYR A 18 -17.13 8.35 -10.98
C TYR A 18 -15.99 9.36 -10.86
N VAL A 19 -14.75 8.90 -10.95
CA VAL A 19 -13.55 9.72 -10.66
C VAL A 19 -13.46 11.00 -11.50
N PRO A 20 -13.79 11.00 -12.80
CA PRO A 20 -13.84 12.22 -13.62
C PRO A 20 -14.94 13.23 -13.24
N SER A 21 -15.95 12.82 -12.45
CA SER A 21 -17.01 13.74 -12.02
C SER A 21 -16.47 14.83 -11.11
N SER A 22 -16.97 16.06 -11.26
CA SER A 22 -16.70 17.15 -10.33
C SER A 22 -17.18 16.83 -8.90
N MET A 23 -18.19 15.96 -8.77
CA MET A 23 -18.71 15.51 -7.48
C MET A 23 -17.72 14.60 -6.73
N PHE A 24 -16.89 13.84 -7.44
CA PHE A 24 -15.93 12.93 -6.83
C PHE A 24 -14.94 13.69 -5.95
N SER A 25 -14.30 14.73 -6.50
CA SER A 25 -13.31 15.55 -5.80
C SER A 25 -13.88 16.32 -4.60
N ALA A 26 -15.19 16.57 -4.59
CA ALA A 26 -15.89 17.18 -3.47
C ALA A 26 -16.30 16.16 -2.38
N SER A 27 -16.35 14.87 -2.73
CA SER A 27 -16.86 13.81 -1.84
C SER A 27 -15.77 12.99 -1.15
N VAL A 28 -14.56 12.99 -1.70
CA VAL A 28 -13.40 12.25 -1.20
C VAL A 28 -12.36 13.23 -0.68
N ASP A 29 -12.18 13.25 0.64
CA ASP A 29 -11.12 14.00 1.31
C ASP A 29 -10.37 13.13 2.31
N TRP A 30 -9.27 13.63 2.84
CA TRP A 30 -8.44 12.94 3.83
C TRP A 30 -8.25 13.84 5.04
N ASP A 31 -8.69 13.37 6.22
CA ASP A 31 -8.33 14.02 7.47
C ASP A 31 -6.85 13.81 7.69
N ARG A 32 -6.11 14.90 7.84
CA ARG A 32 -4.72 14.85 8.28
C ARG A 32 -4.68 15.14 9.77
N THR A 33 -5.00 14.12 10.57
CA THR A 33 -4.73 14.21 12.01
C THR A 33 -3.24 13.94 12.27
N ALA A 34 -2.69 14.51 13.34
CA ALA A 34 -1.28 14.34 13.72
C ALA A 34 -0.82 12.88 13.88
N LYS A 35 -1.76 11.92 13.95
CA LYS A 35 -1.47 10.50 14.12
C LYS A 35 -1.64 9.72 12.80
N GLN A 36 -2.65 10.01 11.97
CA GLN A 36 -2.96 9.23 10.75
C GLN A 36 -3.72 10.04 9.70
N ASP A 37 -3.54 9.64 8.43
CA ASP A 37 -4.38 10.12 7.33
C ASP A 37 -5.59 9.19 7.23
N THR A 38 -6.78 9.69 7.59
CA THR A 38 -8.02 8.92 7.51
C THR A 38 -8.85 9.39 6.33
N LEU A 39 -9.37 8.46 5.53
CA LEU A 39 -10.31 8.77 4.47
C LEU A 39 -11.57 9.39 5.08
N ILE A 40 -11.74 10.71 4.93
CA ILE A 40 -13.02 11.35 5.22
C ILE A 40 -13.84 11.24 3.94
N LYS A 41 -14.81 10.34 3.96
CA LYS A 41 -15.95 10.52 3.06
C LYS A 41 -16.70 11.74 3.59
N VAL A 42 -16.86 12.77 2.77
CA VAL A 42 -17.50 14.04 3.16
C VAL A 42 -18.99 13.86 3.49
N MET A 43 -19.56 12.66 3.29
CA MET A 43 -20.91 12.34 3.75
C MET A 43 -20.96 11.11 4.66
N PRO A 44 -21.64 11.22 5.82
CA PRO A 44 -21.89 10.09 6.70
C PRO A 44 -22.66 9.02 5.92
N GLY A 45 -22.11 7.81 5.87
CA GLY A 45 -22.94 6.65 5.54
C GLY A 45 -24.03 6.50 6.61
N PRO A 46 -25.11 5.75 6.31
CA PRO A 46 -26.05 5.36 7.36
C PRO A 46 -25.24 4.73 8.53
N PRO A 47 -25.53 5.12 9.79
CA PRO A 47 -24.80 4.62 10.93
C PRO A 47 -24.86 3.08 10.93
N ASN A 48 -23.68 2.45 10.97
CA ASN A 48 -23.59 1.01 11.14
C ASN A 48 -23.92 0.70 12.62
N PRO A 49 -24.98 -0.06 12.94
CA PRO A 49 -25.35 -0.34 14.33
C PRO A 49 -24.25 -1.06 15.13
N ASP A 50 -23.33 -1.75 14.46
CA ASP A 50 -22.31 -2.60 15.09
C ASP A 50 -20.91 -1.96 15.18
N GLY A 51 -20.76 -0.66 14.90
CA GLY A 51 -19.48 0.04 15.10
C GLY A 51 -19.31 1.31 14.27
N PRO A 52 -18.19 2.05 14.42
CA PRO A 52 -17.92 3.21 13.59
C PRO A 52 -17.88 2.75 12.13
N ALA A 53 -18.84 3.23 11.34
CA ALA A 53 -18.91 2.95 9.92
C ALA A 53 -17.62 3.48 9.28
N ASN A 54 -16.63 2.60 9.05
CA ASN A 54 -15.51 2.96 8.21
C ASN A 54 -16.09 3.24 6.83
N PRO A 55 -16.02 4.49 6.34
CA PRO A 55 -16.67 4.81 5.10
C PRO A 55 -15.85 4.22 3.96
N ASP A 56 -16.37 3.16 3.35
CA ASP A 56 -15.86 2.69 2.06
C ASP A 56 -16.16 3.79 1.01
N ALA A 57 -15.11 4.19 0.28
CA ALA A 57 -15.25 5.02 -0.92
C ALA A 57 -15.23 4.12 -2.15
N ILE A 58 -16.15 4.36 -3.07
CA ILE A 58 -16.21 3.65 -4.35
C ILE A 58 -15.69 4.61 -5.42
N LEU A 59 -14.82 4.10 -6.29
CA LEU A 59 -14.19 4.82 -7.38
C LEU A 59 -14.50 4.06 -8.64
N ILE A 60 -15.08 4.75 -9.61
CA ILE A 60 -15.37 4.21 -10.93
C ILE A 60 -14.45 4.92 -11.91
N THR A 61 -13.67 4.13 -12.64
CA THR A 61 -12.82 4.59 -13.73
C THR A 61 -13.13 3.82 -14.99
N ILE A 62 -13.00 4.45 -16.15
CA ILE A 62 -13.19 3.79 -17.44
C ILE A 62 -11.87 3.86 -18.21
N GLY A 63 -11.50 2.75 -18.85
CA GLY A 63 -10.37 2.71 -19.76
C GLY A 63 -10.31 1.39 -20.52
N ILE A 64 -9.18 1.08 -21.12
CA ILE A 64 -8.95 -0.20 -21.83
C ILE A 64 -7.82 -0.94 -21.13
N VAL A 65 -7.92 -2.26 -21.05
CA VAL A 65 -6.81 -3.08 -20.54
C VAL A 65 -5.65 -3.02 -21.53
N SER A 66 -4.46 -2.66 -21.05
CA SER A 66 -3.24 -2.66 -21.84
C SER A 66 -2.93 -4.06 -22.37
N ASP A 67 -2.65 -4.16 -23.67
CA ASP A 67 -2.14 -5.39 -24.30
C ASP A 67 -0.71 -5.76 -23.87
N SER A 68 -0.07 -4.97 -23.00
CA SER A 68 1.25 -5.28 -22.45
C SER A 68 1.28 -6.63 -21.72
N ASN A 69 2.47 -7.22 -21.59
CA ASN A 69 2.71 -8.51 -20.93
C ASN A 69 2.38 -8.53 -19.40
N THR A 70 1.74 -7.48 -18.88
CA THR A 70 1.34 -7.34 -17.48
C THR A 70 -0.02 -7.96 -17.18
N LEU A 71 -0.78 -8.37 -18.21
CA LEU A 71 -2.08 -9.03 -18.05
C LEU A 71 -1.90 -10.46 -17.49
N LYS A 72 -2.23 -10.62 -16.21
CA LYS A 72 -2.19 -11.87 -15.46
C LYS A 72 -3.49 -12.01 -14.68
N LEU A 73 -4.58 -12.33 -15.38
CA LEU A 73 -5.92 -12.42 -14.79
C LEU A 73 -6.47 -13.85 -14.68
N GLY A 74 -5.68 -14.85 -15.09
CA GLY A 74 -6.08 -16.25 -14.99
C GLY A 74 -6.05 -16.79 -13.55
N PRO A 75 -6.48 -18.05 -13.34
CA PRO A 75 -6.64 -18.67 -12.02
C PRO A 75 -5.37 -18.74 -11.17
N VAL A 76 -4.19 -18.63 -11.78
CA VAL A 76 -2.87 -18.62 -11.10
C VAL A 76 -2.30 -17.21 -10.93
N GLY A 77 -3.00 -16.17 -11.42
CA GLY A 77 -2.53 -14.79 -11.43
C GLY A 77 -1.15 -14.66 -12.08
N ASN A 78 -0.27 -13.90 -11.44
CA ASN A 78 1.11 -13.65 -11.87
C ASN A 78 2.13 -14.67 -11.31
N TRP A 79 1.66 -15.78 -10.76
CA TRP A 79 2.55 -16.86 -10.32
C TRP A 79 3.12 -17.61 -11.52
N SER A 80 4.36 -18.07 -11.40
CA SER A 80 5.05 -18.82 -12.44
C SER A 80 6.04 -19.80 -11.83
N THR A 81 6.02 -21.04 -12.31
CA THR A 81 6.97 -22.11 -11.96
C THR A 81 8.35 -21.88 -12.57
N TYR A 82 8.44 -21.09 -13.65
CA TYR A 82 9.63 -20.97 -14.51
C TYR A 82 10.61 -19.87 -14.08
N THR A 83 10.46 -19.31 -12.88
CA THR A 83 11.45 -18.34 -12.39
C THR A 83 12.68 -19.11 -11.90
N ASN A 84 13.72 -19.16 -12.74
CA ASN A 84 15.01 -19.82 -12.45
C ASN A 84 15.75 -19.25 -11.21
N ASP A 85 15.28 -18.14 -10.66
CA ASP A 85 15.80 -17.55 -9.43
C ASP A 85 15.10 -18.17 -8.21
N ASP A 86 15.73 -19.15 -7.57
CA ASP A 86 15.22 -19.82 -6.36
C ASP A 86 14.82 -18.83 -5.25
N TRP A 87 15.53 -17.71 -5.11
CA TRP A 87 15.23 -16.68 -4.11
C TRP A 87 14.02 -15.80 -4.47
N LYS A 88 13.57 -15.82 -5.73
CA LYS A 88 12.36 -15.13 -6.21
C LYS A 88 11.19 -16.08 -6.41
N LYS A 89 11.29 -17.36 -6.04
CA LYS A 89 10.16 -18.29 -6.08
C LYS A 89 9.05 -17.72 -5.20
N LYS A 90 8.10 -17.05 -5.84
CA LYS A 90 6.93 -16.53 -5.17
C LYS A 90 6.12 -17.72 -4.69
N GLU A 91 5.73 -17.68 -3.42
CA GLU A 91 4.78 -18.64 -2.91
C GLU A 91 3.48 -18.56 -3.74
N PHE A 92 2.85 -19.70 -3.96
CA PHE A 92 1.59 -19.76 -4.69
C PHE A 92 0.48 -18.96 -4.00
N SER A 93 0.47 -18.97 -2.66
CA SER A 93 -0.37 -18.11 -1.80
C SER A 93 -0.22 -16.61 -2.08
N ALA A 94 0.94 -16.17 -2.59
CA ALA A 94 1.22 -14.78 -2.92
C ALA A 94 0.88 -14.41 -4.36
N ALA A 95 0.24 -15.31 -5.12
CA ALA A 95 -0.24 -15.04 -6.46
C ALA A 95 -1.15 -13.81 -6.47
N LYS A 96 -0.91 -12.92 -7.43
CA LYS A 96 -1.73 -11.73 -7.64
C LYS A 96 -2.24 -11.71 -9.05
N TYR A 97 -3.50 -11.40 -9.19
CA TYR A 97 -3.99 -10.89 -10.43
C TYR A 97 -3.39 -9.52 -10.70
N THR A 98 -2.91 -9.29 -11.92
CA THR A 98 -2.37 -8.00 -12.31
C THR A 98 -2.85 -7.61 -13.69
N PHE A 99 -3.18 -6.33 -13.84
CA PHE A 99 -3.47 -5.73 -15.14
C PHE A 99 -3.27 -4.23 -15.06
N THR A 100 -3.20 -3.58 -16.22
CA THR A 100 -3.00 -2.15 -16.33
C THR A 100 -4.09 -1.58 -17.23
N ILE A 101 -4.73 -0.49 -16.80
CA ILE A 101 -5.69 0.24 -17.60
C ILE A 101 -5.00 1.46 -18.23
N VAL A 102 -5.23 1.66 -19.52
CA VAL A 102 -4.75 2.78 -20.32
C VAL A 102 -5.93 3.60 -20.84
N LYS A 103 -5.60 4.80 -21.36
CA LYS A 103 -6.58 5.68 -22.00
C LYS A 103 -7.34 4.94 -23.12
N PRO A 104 -8.68 5.05 -23.18
CA PRO A 104 -9.46 4.38 -24.22
C PRO A 104 -9.34 5.13 -25.57
N LYS A 105 -8.24 4.94 -26.30
CA LYS A 105 -7.88 5.73 -27.50
C LYS A 105 -8.95 5.72 -28.60
N ASN A 106 -9.68 4.62 -28.73
CA ASN A 106 -10.70 4.43 -29.76
C ASN A 106 -12.11 4.86 -29.33
N ASP A 107 -12.28 5.33 -28.08
CA ASP A 107 -13.58 5.80 -27.58
C ASP A 107 -13.56 7.32 -27.39
N PRO A 108 -14.17 8.11 -28.30
CA PRO A 108 -14.15 9.57 -28.20
C PRO A 108 -14.98 10.11 -27.03
N VAL A 109 -15.88 9.31 -26.47
CA VAL A 109 -16.77 9.70 -25.36
C VAL A 109 -16.01 9.63 -24.04
N PHE A 110 -15.26 8.55 -23.78
CA PHE A 110 -14.53 8.34 -22.52
C PHE A 110 -13.05 8.73 -22.58
N ALA A 111 -12.44 8.89 -23.76
CA ALA A 111 -11.04 9.32 -23.87
C ALA A 111 -10.71 10.63 -23.13
N PRO A 112 -11.56 11.67 -23.15
CA PRO A 112 -11.30 12.92 -22.43
C PRO A 112 -11.34 12.79 -20.90
N ASP A 113 -12.07 11.79 -20.39
CA ASP A 113 -12.29 11.59 -18.95
C ASP A 113 -11.07 10.94 -18.28
N PHE A 114 -10.31 10.14 -19.02
CA PHE A 114 -9.14 9.43 -18.50
C PHE A 114 -8.06 10.35 -17.88
N PRO A 115 -7.57 11.42 -18.55
CA PRO A 115 -6.59 12.33 -17.93
C PRO A 115 -7.15 13.06 -16.70
N ILE A 116 -8.45 13.34 -16.65
CA ILE A 116 -9.12 13.92 -15.47
C ILE A 116 -9.07 12.92 -14.31
N ALA A 117 -9.38 11.64 -14.59
CA ALA A 117 -9.27 10.57 -13.60
C ALA A 117 -7.83 10.44 -13.07
N ILE A 118 -6.83 10.42 -13.96
CA ILE A 118 -5.42 10.34 -13.56
C ILE A 118 -5.02 11.51 -12.65
N ALA A 119 -5.41 12.74 -13.00
CA ALA A 119 -5.10 13.91 -12.17
C ALA A 119 -5.73 13.82 -10.77
N ALA A 120 -7.00 13.42 -10.69
CA ALA A 120 -7.69 13.20 -9.42
C ALA A 120 -7.04 12.08 -8.59
N LEU A 121 -6.72 10.93 -9.21
CA LEU A 121 -6.06 9.81 -8.53
C LEU A 121 -4.64 10.14 -8.09
N LYS A 122 -3.88 10.91 -8.88
CA LYS A 122 -2.55 11.41 -8.47
C LYS A 122 -2.66 12.29 -7.22
N LYS A 123 -3.67 13.17 -7.14
CA LYS A 123 -3.94 13.99 -5.94
C LYS A 123 -4.23 13.10 -4.72
N VAL A 124 -5.08 12.09 -4.89
CA VAL A 124 -5.38 11.09 -3.83
C VAL A 124 -4.11 10.34 -3.41
N GLN A 125 -3.36 9.80 -4.36
CA GLN A 125 -2.13 9.04 -4.12
C GLN A 125 -1.07 9.88 -3.39
N ASN A 126 -0.89 11.15 -3.77
CA ASN A 126 0.04 12.08 -3.11
C ASN A 126 -0.43 12.48 -1.71
N THR A 127 -1.73 12.37 -1.43
CA THR A 127 -2.26 12.66 -0.09
C THR A 127 -1.99 11.52 0.87
N ILE A 128 -2.09 10.28 0.41
CA ILE A 128 -1.90 9.05 1.22
C ILE A 128 -0.41 8.72 1.39
N SER A 129 0.40 8.95 0.36
CA SER A 129 1.78 8.49 0.36
C SER A 129 2.68 9.37 1.24
N LYS A 130 2.96 8.91 2.45
CA LYS A 130 3.99 9.50 3.33
C LYS A 130 5.41 9.23 2.83
N THR A 131 5.59 8.26 1.94
CA THR A 131 6.90 7.83 1.42
C THR A 131 7.05 8.20 -0.05
N HIS A 132 8.29 8.20 -0.55
CA HIS A 132 8.64 8.41 -1.96
C HIS A 132 8.32 7.18 -2.86
N ILE A 133 7.65 6.16 -2.31
CA ILE A 133 7.34 4.88 -2.98
C ILE A 133 5.85 4.85 -3.35
N ASN A 134 5.39 5.90 -4.05
CA ASN A 134 4.02 6.03 -4.56
C ASN A 134 3.83 5.41 -5.97
N LYS A 135 4.85 4.76 -6.53
CA LYS A 135 4.92 4.42 -7.96
C LYS A 135 4.17 3.17 -8.41
N TRP A 136 3.29 2.60 -7.58
CA TRP A 136 2.72 1.27 -7.86
C TRP A 136 1.27 1.28 -8.35
N PHE A 137 0.52 2.36 -8.11
CA PHE A 137 -0.88 2.46 -8.56
C PHE A 137 -0.97 3.26 -9.86
N ILE A 138 -0.56 4.53 -9.86
CA ILE A 138 -0.36 5.29 -11.11
C ILE A 138 1.07 5.10 -11.59
N MET A 139 1.25 4.53 -12.78
CA MET A 139 2.55 4.28 -13.41
C MET A 139 2.65 5.01 -14.74
N GLN A 140 3.86 5.43 -15.10
CA GLN A 140 4.14 5.96 -16.43
C GLN A 140 4.63 4.81 -17.32
N ASP A 141 3.95 4.57 -18.43
CA ASP A 141 4.36 3.64 -19.48
C ASP A 141 4.70 4.45 -20.74
N GLY A 142 5.99 4.69 -20.95
CA GLY A 142 6.47 5.66 -21.94
C GLY A 142 6.06 7.10 -21.60
N THR A 143 5.21 7.70 -22.44
CA THR A 143 4.68 9.06 -22.24
C THR A 143 3.29 9.09 -21.61
N GLU A 144 2.63 7.94 -21.48
CA GLU A 144 1.26 7.86 -21.00
C GLU A 144 1.21 7.43 -19.53
N ASP A 145 0.36 8.09 -18.75
CA ASP A 145 0.00 7.62 -17.42
C ASP A 145 -0.97 6.45 -17.53
N THR A 146 -0.80 5.46 -16.66
CA THR A 146 -1.56 4.22 -16.61
C THR A 146 -1.97 3.90 -15.19
N ILE A 147 -3.06 3.13 -15.04
CA ILE A 147 -3.56 2.70 -13.73
C ILE A 147 -3.29 1.21 -13.59
N ARG A 148 -2.37 0.83 -12.69
CA ARG A 148 -2.07 -0.57 -12.40
C ARG A 148 -2.93 -1.10 -11.28
N PHE A 149 -3.54 -2.24 -11.53
CA PHE A 149 -4.26 -3.01 -10.54
C PHE A 149 -3.48 -4.27 -10.19
N ALA A 150 -3.41 -4.54 -8.89
CA ALA A 150 -2.84 -5.76 -8.35
C ALA A 150 -3.63 -6.20 -7.13
N PHE A 151 -4.19 -7.40 -7.17
CA PHE A 151 -5.01 -7.94 -6.10
C PHE A 151 -4.72 -9.43 -5.92
N ASN A 152 -4.78 -9.91 -4.69
CA ASN A 152 -4.39 -11.28 -4.39
C ASN A 152 -5.43 -12.27 -4.95
N VAL A 153 -4.96 -13.39 -5.51
CA VAL A 153 -5.82 -14.52 -5.89
C VAL A 153 -6.28 -15.27 -4.66
N PHE A 154 -5.40 -15.36 -3.65
CA PHE A 154 -5.65 -16.09 -2.41
C PHE A 154 -5.54 -15.15 -1.20
N GLU A 155 -6.39 -15.38 -0.21
CA GLU A 155 -6.31 -14.69 1.08
C GLU A 155 -6.21 -15.71 2.21
N LYS A 156 -5.46 -15.38 3.26
CA LYS A 156 -5.34 -16.26 4.41
C LYS A 156 -6.71 -16.39 5.07
N LYS A 157 -7.09 -17.62 5.43
CA LYS A 157 -8.30 -17.88 6.21
C LYS A 157 -8.24 -17.08 7.51
N ASP A 158 -9.29 -16.31 7.75
CA ASP A 158 -9.58 -15.71 9.04
C ASP A 158 -10.90 -16.31 9.56
N LYS A 159 -11.14 -16.23 10.87
CA LYS A 159 -12.39 -16.72 11.50
C LYS A 159 -13.64 -16.08 10.89
N SER A 160 -13.51 -14.89 10.30
CA SER A 160 -14.61 -14.20 9.61
C SER A 160 -14.81 -14.61 8.15
N ASN A 161 -13.80 -15.20 7.52
CA ASN A 161 -13.77 -15.46 6.07
C ASN A 161 -13.65 -16.97 5.76
N SER A 162 -13.96 -17.84 6.72
CA SER A 162 -13.92 -19.29 6.49
C SER A 162 -15.06 -19.79 5.60
N ASP A 163 -16.10 -18.98 5.40
CA ASP A 163 -17.31 -19.31 4.67
C ASP A 163 -17.32 -18.57 3.33
N THR A 164 -16.42 -18.97 2.44
CA THR A 164 -16.50 -18.55 1.04
C THR A 164 -17.27 -19.61 0.26
N ASP A 165 -18.22 -19.20 -0.58
CA ASP A 165 -19.03 -20.09 -1.42
C ASP A 165 -18.19 -20.96 -2.39
N ILE A 166 -16.92 -20.63 -2.59
CA ILE A 166 -16.03 -21.30 -3.55
C ILE A 166 -15.03 -22.19 -2.81
N ASP A 167 -15.09 -23.50 -3.07
CA ASP A 167 -14.07 -24.45 -2.62
C ASP A 167 -12.75 -24.19 -3.34
N ILE A 168 -11.68 -23.95 -2.58
CA ILE A 168 -10.34 -23.76 -3.11
C ILE A 168 -9.85 -24.98 -3.92
N ARG A 169 -10.30 -26.19 -3.60
CA ARG A 169 -9.93 -27.41 -4.34
C ARG A 169 -10.54 -27.44 -5.75
N SER A 170 -11.71 -26.84 -5.95
CA SER A 170 -12.36 -26.75 -7.25
C SER A 170 -11.86 -25.59 -8.11
N TRP A 171 -10.91 -24.79 -7.63
CA TRP A 171 -10.34 -23.68 -8.40
C TRP A 171 -9.73 -24.19 -9.71
N PRO A 172 -10.01 -23.56 -10.87
CA PRO A 172 -9.63 -24.08 -12.18
C PRO A 172 -8.15 -23.79 -12.52
N VAL A 173 -7.22 -24.23 -11.68
CA VAL A 173 -5.78 -24.10 -11.94
C VAL A 173 -5.32 -25.15 -12.97
N PRO A 174 -4.31 -24.83 -13.80
CA PRO A 174 -3.62 -25.82 -14.64
C PRO A 174 -3.11 -27.00 -13.81
N SER A 175 -3.00 -28.18 -14.43
CA SER A 175 -2.65 -29.42 -13.73
C SER A 175 -1.28 -29.34 -13.05
N GLU A 176 -0.31 -28.66 -13.68
CA GLU A 176 1.03 -28.40 -13.14
C GLU A 176 1.05 -27.53 -11.88
N CYS A 177 -0.05 -26.83 -11.58
CA CYS A 177 -0.19 -25.97 -10.40
C CYS A 177 -0.93 -26.66 -9.25
N ARG A 178 -1.47 -27.88 -9.45
CA ARG A 178 -2.35 -28.55 -8.49
C ARG A 178 -1.65 -28.84 -7.16
N ASP A 179 -0.40 -29.30 -7.19
CA ASP A 179 0.38 -29.54 -5.98
C ASP A 179 0.63 -28.26 -5.17
N ALA A 180 0.76 -27.12 -5.84
CA ALA A 180 0.95 -25.83 -5.20
C ALA A 180 -0.35 -25.31 -4.57
N LEU A 181 -1.49 -25.54 -5.23
CA LEU A 181 -2.83 -25.26 -4.70
C LEU A 181 -3.11 -26.10 -3.45
N GLU A 182 -2.81 -27.40 -3.49
CA GLU A 182 -3.09 -28.31 -2.37
C GLU A 182 -2.37 -27.88 -1.08
N LYS A 183 -1.13 -27.38 -1.19
CA LYS A 183 -0.35 -26.87 -0.05
C LYS A 183 -1.00 -25.68 0.66
N ILE A 184 -1.88 -24.94 0.00
CA ILE A 184 -2.52 -23.74 0.56
C ILE A 184 -4.00 -23.96 0.90
N THR A 185 -4.60 -25.07 0.48
CA THR A 185 -6.02 -25.42 0.67
C THR A 185 -6.50 -25.24 2.11
N ASP A 186 -5.70 -25.64 3.09
CA ASP A 186 -6.08 -25.57 4.50
C ASP A 186 -5.91 -24.18 5.10
N THR A 187 -5.07 -23.33 4.50
CA THR A 187 -4.65 -22.05 5.09
C THR A 187 -5.22 -20.83 4.37
N HIS A 188 -5.72 -20.97 3.15
CA HIS A 188 -6.19 -19.87 2.32
C HIS A 188 -7.57 -20.13 1.70
N VAL A 189 -8.26 -19.04 1.36
CA VAL A 189 -9.48 -19.02 0.53
C VAL A 189 -9.18 -18.30 -0.77
N ILE A 190 -10.00 -18.54 -1.79
CA ILE A 190 -9.91 -17.82 -3.05
C ILE A 190 -10.58 -16.45 -2.90
N ARG A 191 -9.99 -15.45 -3.55
CA ARG A 191 -10.59 -14.15 -3.78
C ARG A 191 -10.79 -13.95 -5.28
N PRO A 192 -11.94 -14.36 -5.85
CA PRO A 192 -12.15 -14.34 -7.28
C PRO A 192 -12.12 -12.90 -7.81
N PHE A 193 -11.54 -12.71 -9.00
CA PHE A 193 -11.76 -11.48 -9.75
C PHE A 193 -13.14 -11.53 -10.39
N ILE A 194 -14.07 -10.74 -9.88
CA ILE A 194 -15.43 -10.69 -10.42
C ILE A 194 -15.43 -9.76 -11.63
N VAL A 195 -15.74 -10.31 -12.80
CA VAL A 195 -15.85 -9.59 -14.06
C VAL A 195 -17.19 -9.94 -14.69
N PHE A 196 -17.89 -8.94 -15.20
CA PHE A 196 -19.14 -9.11 -15.92
C PHE A 196 -18.96 -8.67 -17.37
N ASP A 197 -19.69 -9.30 -18.27
CA ASP A 197 -19.83 -8.82 -19.65
C ASP A 197 -20.86 -7.68 -19.75
N VAL A 198 -21.13 -7.24 -20.98
CA VAL A 198 -22.06 -6.15 -21.28
C VAL A 198 -23.52 -6.46 -20.92
N ASP A 199 -23.86 -7.75 -20.80
CA ASP A 199 -25.20 -8.23 -20.44
C ASP A 199 -25.33 -8.49 -18.93
N GLY A 200 -24.25 -8.23 -18.16
CA GLY A 200 -24.20 -8.47 -16.72
C GLY A 200 -23.97 -9.94 -16.36
N THR A 201 -23.57 -10.77 -17.31
CA THR A 201 -23.26 -12.19 -17.06
C THR A 201 -21.84 -12.30 -16.49
N PRO A 202 -21.64 -13.06 -15.40
CA PRO A 202 -20.30 -13.27 -14.86
C PRO A 202 -19.41 -14.02 -15.86
N ILE A 203 -18.16 -13.57 -15.98
CA ILE A 203 -17.14 -14.21 -16.82
C ILE A 203 -16.32 -15.19 -15.97
N GLU A 204 -16.17 -16.42 -16.46
CA GLU A 204 -15.38 -17.45 -15.81
C GLU A 204 -13.90 -17.07 -15.67
N PRO A 205 -13.22 -17.37 -14.54
CA PRO A 205 -11.82 -16.99 -14.29
C PRO A 205 -10.83 -17.40 -15.39
N THR A 206 -11.09 -18.52 -16.07
CA THR A 206 -10.27 -19.02 -17.18
C THR A 206 -10.40 -18.19 -18.45
N GLU A 207 -11.52 -17.48 -18.64
CA GLU A 207 -11.86 -16.70 -19.84
C GLU A 207 -11.58 -15.20 -19.68
N ILE A 208 -11.42 -14.72 -18.44
CA ILE A 208 -11.22 -13.30 -18.14
C ILE A 208 -10.12 -12.67 -19.01
N SER A 209 -8.97 -13.34 -19.14
CA SER A 209 -7.82 -12.79 -19.86
C SER A 209 -8.06 -12.66 -21.37
N SER A 210 -8.90 -13.51 -21.97
CA SER A 210 -9.22 -13.41 -23.40
C SER A 210 -10.34 -12.41 -23.68
N LYS A 211 -11.29 -12.25 -22.74
CA LYS A 211 -12.46 -11.37 -22.90
C LYS A 211 -12.21 -9.89 -22.54
N LEU A 212 -11.19 -9.57 -21.73
CA LEU A 212 -10.96 -8.21 -21.22
C LEU A 212 -10.26 -7.21 -22.17
N LYS A 213 -10.18 -7.49 -23.48
CA LYS A 213 -9.51 -6.60 -24.45
C LYS A 213 -10.33 -5.37 -24.88
N ALA A 214 -11.51 -5.17 -24.30
CA ALA A 214 -12.45 -4.12 -24.67
C ALA A 214 -12.37 -2.89 -23.74
N LEU A 215 -13.27 -1.92 -23.96
CA LEU A 215 -13.55 -0.85 -23.00
C LEU A 215 -14.10 -1.46 -21.72
N ILE A 216 -13.51 -1.08 -20.58
CA ILE A 216 -13.89 -1.60 -19.27
C ILE A 216 -14.31 -0.48 -18.33
N GLN A 217 -15.40 -0.73 -17.61
CA GLN A 217 -15.76 0.02 -16.42
C GLN A 217 -15.19 -0.70 -15.20
N GLN A 218 -14.21 -0.08 -14.57
CA GLN A 218 -13.59 -0.60 -13.37
C GLN A 218 -14.21 0.06 -12.13
N VAL A 219 -14.69 -0.77 -11.20
CA VAL A 219 -15.17 -0.33 -9.88
C VAL A 219 -14.12 -0.73 -8.84
N VAL A 220 -13.68 0.24 -8.04
CA VAL A 220 -12.67 0.08 -6.99
C VAL A 220 -13.27 0.53 -5.67
N ILE A 221 -13.17 -0.29 -4.64
CA ILE A 221 -13.63 0.06 -3.30
C ILE A 221 -12.39 0.36 -2.45
N LEU A 222 -12.18 1.63 -2.12
CA LEU A 222 -11.21 2.06 -1.13
C LEU A 222 -11.81 1.90 0.25
N ARG A 223 -11.10 1.16 1.10
CA ARG A 223 -11.45 1.02 2.51
C ARG A 223 -10.47 1.83 3.35
N ALA A 224 -10.97 2.45 4.42
CA ALA A 224 -10.09 3.00 5.44
C ALA A 224 -9.18 1.90 5.97
N ALA A 225 -7.89 2.20 6.13
CA ALA A 225 -6.96 1.24 6.72
C ALA A 225 -7.44 0.91 8.13
N GLN A 226 -7.72 -0.37 8.38
CA GLN A 226 -8.05 -0.79 9.74
C GLN A 226 -6.85 -0.48 10.64
N ILE A 227 -7.09 0.32 11.67
CA ILE A 227 -6.10 0.58 12.70
C ILE A 227 -5.87 -0.75 13.42
N LYS A 228 -4.80 -1.45 13.03
CA LYS A 228 -4.34 -2.58 13.82
C LYS A 228 -3.95 -1.99 15.17
N PRO A 229 -4.57 -2.43 16.29
CA PRO A 229 -4.12 -1.98 17.59
C PRO A 229 -2.61 -2.24 17.69
N PRO A 230 -1.83 -1.33 18.31
CA PRO A 230 -0.41 -1.55 18.47
C PRO A 230 -0.22 -2.93 19.08
N SER A 231 0.63 -3.76 18.46
CA SER A 231 0.90 -5.08 19.00
C SER A 231 1.26 -4.93 20.48
N PRO A 232 0.63 -5.69 21.40
CA PRO A 232 0.97 -5.61 22.81
C PRO A 232 2.46 -5.93 23.06
N PHE A 233 3.09 -6.64 22.14
CA PHE A 233 4.51 -6.99 22.16
C PHE A 233 5.44 -5.92 21.54
N LYS A 234 4.89 -4.90 20.88
CA LYS A 234 5.62 -3.68 20.47
C LYS A 234 5.41 -2.56 21.49
N SER A 235 5.36 -2.91 22.77
CA SER A 235 5.62 -1.94 23.82
C SER A 235 6.96 -1.27 23.51
N THR A 236 6.97 0.05 23.47
CA THR A 236 8.19 0.87 23.35
C THR A 236 9.12 0.70 24.56
N ALA A 237 8.71 -0.06 25.58
CA ALA A 237 9.65 -0.69 26.49
C ALA A 237 10.53 -1.65 25.66
N LYS A 238 11.69 -1.14 25.23
CA LYS A 238 12.78 -1.95 24.70
C LYS A 238 12.81 -3.25 25.53
N PRO A 239 12.78 -4.45 24.91
CA PRO A 239 12.93 -5.68 25.68
C PRO A 239 14.11 -5.46 26.62
N TYR A 240 13.89 -5.68 27.92
CA TYR A 240 14.91 -5.49 28.93
C TYR A 240 16.15 -6.24 28.44
N ARG A 241 17.12 -5.51 27.89
CA ARG A 241 18.44 -6.03 27.70
C ARG A 241 19.05 -5.90 29.08
N PRO A 242 19.29 -7.00 29.82
CA PRO A 242 20.20 -6.90 30.94
C PRO A 242 21.43 -6.16 30.42
N VAL A 243 21.81 -5.09 31.11
CA VAL A 243 23.03 -4.37 30.79
C VAL A 243 24.13 -5.43 30.78
N SER A 244 24.79 -5.62 29.64
CA SER A 244 26.04 -6.39 29.62
C SER A 244 27.02 -5.60 30.45
N LEU A 245 27.03 -5.88 31.75
CA LEU A 245 28.05 -5.42 32.66
C LEU A 245 29.38 -5.90 32.10
N ARG A 246 30.36 -5.01 32.05
CA ARG A 246 31.71 -5.42 31.64
C ARG A 246 32.19 -6.48 32.64
N PRO A 247 33.04 -7.45 32.25
CA PRO A 247 33.53 -8.48 33.17
C PRO A 247 34.07 -7.92 34.48
N GLU A 248 34.66 -6.72 34.44
CA GLU A 248 35.15 -5.97 35.60
C GLU A 248 34.04 -5.51 36.56
N GLU A 249 32.88 -5.12 36.03
CA GLU A 249 31.70 -4.70 36.80
C GLU A 249 30.97 -5.91 37.39
N VAL A 250 30.94 -7.04 36.66
CA VAL A 250 30.41 -8.32 37.16
C VAL A 250 31.21 -8.77 38.39
N HIS A 251 32.54 -8.67 38.33
CA HIS A 251 33.37 -9.06 39.48
C HIS A 251 33.19 -8.12 40.68
N ALA A 252 33.02 -6.82 40.45
CA ALA A 252 32.73 -5.85 41.50
C ALA A 252 31.36 -6.08 42.16
N GLU A 253 30.34 -6.48 41.38
CA GLU A 253 29.00 -6.78 41.88
C GLU A 253 28.98 -8.12 42.65
N GLU A 254 29.68 -9.15 42.18
CA GLU A 254 29.90 -10.39 42.93
C GLU A 254 30.63 -10.15 44.25
N GLN A 255 31.68 -9.32 44.26
CA GLN A 255 32.37 -8.97 45.51
C GLN A 255 31.49 -8.16 46.47
N ARG A 256 30.61 -7.30 45.93
CA ARG A 256 29.65 -6.54 46.74
C ARG A 256 28.58 -7.46 47.34
N ALA A 257 28.12 -8.46 46.60
CA ALA A 257 27.21 -9.49 47.08
C ALA A 257 27.86 -10.38 48.15
N LEU A 258 29.11 -10.83 47.94
CA LEU A 258 29.88 -11.60 48.93
C LEU A 258 30.08 -10.82 50.24
N LYS A 259 30.36 -9.52 50.17
CA LYS A 259 30.45 -8.66 51.37
C LYS A 259 29.13 -8.49 52.09
N ALA A 260 28.00 -8.51 51.38
CA ALA A 260 26.67 -8.43 52.00
C ALA A 260 26.29 -9.70 52.77
N PHE A 261 26.85 -10.87 52.40
CA PHE A 261 26.61 -12.15 53.06
C PHE A 261 27.62 -12.50 54.17
N ALA A 262 28.76 -11.80 54.24
CA ALA A 262 29.69 -11.95 55.35
C ALA A 262 29.05 -11.35 56.62
N LEU A 263 28.58 -12.20 57.52
CA LEU A 263 28.05 -11.77 58.81
C LEU A 263 29.10 -10.95 59.58
N PRO A 264 28.74 -9.80 60.15
CA PRO A 264 29.67 -8.98 60.91
C PRO A 264 30.14 -9.76 62.14
N ILE A 265 31.45 -10.01 62.22
CA ILE A 265 32.09 -10.45 63.45
C ILE A 265 31.90 -9.30 64.45
N SER A 266 31.08 -9.54 65.46
CA SER A 266 30.72 -8.57 66.50
C SER A 266 31.94 -8.09 67.26
N ALA A 267 32.43 -6.90 66.96
CA ALA A 267 33.36 -6.18 67.82
C ALA A 267 32.56 -5.40 68.89
N PRO A 268 33.00 -5.40 70.17
CA PRO A 268 32.34 -4.68 71.24
C PRO A 268 32.56 -3.17 71.10
N GLY A 269 31.48 -2.39 71.11
CA GLY A 269 31.52 -0.93 71.18
C GLY A 269 31.75 -0.41 72.60
N PRO A 270 31.39 0.84 72.93
CA PRO A 270 31.01 1.99 72.09
C PRO A 270 31.86 3.24 72.42
N SER A 271 31.64 4.37 71.73
CA SER A 271 31.29 5.67 72.35
C SER A 271 31.61 6.87 71.44
N ALA A 272 30.84 7.94 71.67
CA ALA A 272 30.98 9.34 71.24
C ALA A 272 30.36 9.79 69.89
N LEU A 273 29.22 10.50 70.05
CA LEU A 273 28.69 11.61 69.26
C LEU A 273 29.66 12.82 69.22
N PRO A 274 29.32 13.99 68.65
CA PRO A 274 28.52 14.39 67.48
C PRO A 274 29.34 15.33 66.55
N ILE A 275 28.75 15.94 65.51
CA ILE A 275 28.81 17.40 65.23
C ILE A 275 28.13 17.70 63.88
N SER A 276 27.33 18.77 63.90
CA SER A 276 26.52 19.35 62.83
C SER A 276 27.20 20.60 62.29
N THR A 277 27.10 20.90 60.98
CA THR A 277 27.21 22.27 60.41
C THR A 277 26.80 22.32 58.91
N PRO A 278 26.54 23.50 58.28
CA PRO A 278 25.36 23.76 57.44
C PRO A 278 25.72 24.08 55.95
N GLY A 279 24.69 24.39 55.14
CA GLY A 279 24.75 24.69 53.68
C GLY A 279 25.65 25.86 53.26
N PRO A 280 25.68 26.31 51.96
CA PRO A 280 24.52 27.00 51.38
C PRO A 280 24.42 27.04 49.81
N SER A 281 23.37 27.71 49.28
CA SER A 281 23.32 28.66 48.13
C SER A 281 23.85 28.30 46.72
N ASN A 282 23.46 28.89 45.58
CA ASN A 282 22.34 29.66 45.02
C ASN A 282 22.80 30.06 43.58
N LEU A 283 21.87 30.27 42.62
CA LEU A 283 21.99 31.16 41.42
C LEU A 283 22.76 30.67 40.14
N PRO A 284 22.71 31.37 38.98
CA PRO A 284 21.71 31.17 37.90
C PRO A 284 22.31 31.19 36.46
N ALA A 285 21.44 31.23 35.45
CA ALA A 285 21.70 31.23 34.00
C ALA A 285 22.58 32.37 33.42
N PRO A 286 23.08 32.22 32.17
CA PRO A 286 22.85 33.28 31.18
C PRO A 286 22.59 32.80 29.72
N PRO A 287 22.26 33.73 28.79
CA PRO A 287 21.46 33.47 27.58
C PRO A 287 22.16 33.69 26.21
N LYS A 288 21.40 33.36 25.15
CA LYS A 288 21.30 33.94 23.78
C LYS A 288 22.56 34.36 23.00
N ARG A 289 22.64 33.93 21.73
CA ARG A 289 23.15 34.77 20.62
C ARG A 289 22.42 34.53 19.28
N GLN A 290 21.89 35.64 18.77
CA GLN A 290 21.65 36.06 17.36
C GLN A 290 22.92 35.91 16.50
N ALA A 291 22.99 36.02 15.17
CA ALA A 291 22.12 36.30 14.00
C ALA A 291 23.01 36.14 12.73
N SER A 292 22.45 36.48 11.55
CA SER A 292 23.06 36.90 10.25
C SER A 292 22.83 35.89 9.12
N GLN A 293 21.95 36.12 8.12
CA GLN A 293 22.03 37.03 6.93
C GLN A 293 23.23 36.69 6.01
N GLU A 294 22.99 36.01 4.88
CA GLU A 294 22.79 36.53 3.48
C GLU A 294 24.12 36.78 2.75
N PRO A 295 24.23 36.93 1.40
CA PRO A 295 23.28 36.67 0.28
C PRO A 295 23.94 36.04 -1.01
N GLU A 296 23.08 35.86 -2.03
CA GLU A 296 23.26 36.05 -3.50
C GLU A 296 24.35 35.37 -4.35
N GLY A 297 23.94 34.90 -5.54
CA GLY A 297 24.86 34.59 -6.65
C GLY A 297 24.25 33.87 -7.88
N SER A 298 23.63 34.63 -8.77
CA SER A 298 23.71 34.60 -10.26
C SER A 298 23.64 33.31 -11.11
N ASP A 299 22.67 33.33 -12.04
CA ASP A 299 22.52 32.76 -13.42
C ASP A 299 23.80 32.69 -14.32
N PRO A 300 23.82 32.15 -15.59
CA PRO A 300 22.78 31.53 -16.46
C PRO A 300 23.22 30.31 -17.37
N LYS A 301 22.26 29.81 -18.19
CA LYS A 301 22.36 29.26 -19.58
C LYS A 301 23.16 27.96 -19.87
N ARG A 302 22.45 26.95 -20.43
CA ARG A 302 22.84 26.35 -21.74
C ARG A 302 21.68 25.58 -22.40
N ALA A 303 21.41 25.96 -23.65
CA ALA A 303 20.58 25.22 -24.60
C ALA A 303 21.32 23.98 -25.09
N ASN A 304 20.59 22.89 -25.38
CA ASN A 304 21.12 21.80 -26.19
C ASN A 304 20.01 21.25 -27.11
N THR A 305 20.12 21.61 -28.38
CA THR A 305 19.41 21.06 -29.53
C THR A 305 20.11 19.77 -29.96
N GLY A 306 19.38 18.66 -30.00
CA GLY A 306 19.84 17.38 -30.56
C GLY A 306 18.89 16.93 -31.66
N GLU A 307 19.26 17.22 -32.91
CA GLU A 307 18.70 16.59 -34.11
C GLU A 307 19.14 15.12 -34.17
N THR A 308 18.24 14.22 -34.56
CA THR A 308 18.57 12.84 -34.95
C THR A 308 18.03 12.60 -36.37
N PRO A 309 18.85 12.15 -37.33
CA PRO A 309 18.40 11.91 -38.69
C PRO A 309 17.70 10.55 -38.85
N ALA A 310 16.72 10.55 -39.74
CA ALA A 310 15.98 9.39 -40.24
C ALA A 310 16.92 8.36 -40.88
N LYS A 311 16.64 7.07 -40.64
CA LYS A 311 17.06 5.98 -41.52
C LYS A 311 15.82 5.29 -42.09
N GLU A 312 15.60 5.61 -43.35
CA GLU A 312 14.82 4.90 -44.34
C GLU A 312 15.52 3.56 -44.64
N GLN A 313 14.79 2.45 -44.53
CA GLN A 313 15.18 1.17 -45.14
C GLN A 313 13.93 0.53 -45.74
N GLU A 314 13.82 0.71 -47.06
CA GLU A 314 13.06 -0.12 -47.97
C GLU A 314 13.65 -1.55 -48.02
N GLY A 315 12.78 -2.56 -48.15
CA GLY A 315 13.18 -3.93 -48.48
C GLY A 315 11.99 -4.90 -48.48
N PRO A 316 11.98 -5.92 -49.35
CA PRO A 316 10.94 -6.02 -50.36
C PRO A 316 9.87 -7.08 -50.12
N GLN A 317 8.73 -6.82 -50.76
CA GLN A 317 7.65 -7.71 -51.14
C GLN A 317 8.20 -8.93 -51.92
N LYS A 318 7.76 -10.12 -51.55
CA LYS A 318 7.79 -11.32 -52.41
C LYS A 318 6.45 -12.03 -52.34
N ASP A 319 6.07 -12.51 -53.51
CA ASP A 319 4.85 -13.23 -53.89
C ASP A 319 4.56 -14.49 -53.08
#